data_AF-A0A1G2TR25-F1
#
_entry.id   AF-A0A1G2TR25-F1
#
_cell.length_a   1.000
_cell.length_b   1.000
_cell.length_c   1.000
_cell.angle_alpha   90.00
_cell.angle_beta   90.00
_cell.angle_gamma   90.00
#
_symmetry.space_group_name_H-M   'P 1'
#
loop_
_entity.id
_entity.type
_entity.pdbx_description
1 polymer ?
#
loop_
_entity_poly.entity_id
_entity_poly.type
_entity_poly.pdbx_seq_one_letter_code
_entity_poly.pdbx_strand_id
1 'polypeptide(L)'
;MRAHLRSEAGSLTKSHAPNIRSYFADFLLPYLNTMEDLEKYLQNQKTSYLAESYKKLEKEEKATEEMIAGDNSLADLAQMELSEIKIQKDALLKQMEEILVEDEKESLDEFGTNEVILEVRAGAGGEEASLFAEELAHMYTRYAENQGWSVAKINESLSPIGGYKEASFEIRGRDVYKNLRFETGVHRVQRVPATEKIGRVHTSTATIAVLPVRKKTNIVINPADIEIETSRSGGAGGQNVNKVETAVRIIHKPSGIDVRSTSQRSQLKNKEMAMSILIAKLEAKKEEEESSKYSADRKSQIGTADRSEKIRTYNILQDRITDHRIKQSWHNIEKIMEGGIEPILEAMANNF
;
A
#
# COMPACT_ATOMS: atom_id res chain seq x y z
N MET A 1 15.63 18.81 29.22
CA MET A 1 16.97 18.92 28.57
C MET A 1 16.86 19.07 27.04
N ARG A 2 16.22 18.15 26.30
CA ARG A 2 16.08 18.19 24.83
C ARG A 2 15.30 19.39 24.25
N ALA A 3 14.19 19.79 24.87
CA ALA A 3 13.45 21.00 24.48
C ALA A 3 14.20 22.31 24.83
N HIS A 4 15.03 22.25 25.88
CA HIS A 4 15.80 23.40 26.38
C HIS A 4 16.94 23.75 25.40
N LEU A 5 17.64 22.73 24.89
CA LEU A 5 18.71 22.87 23.90
C LEU A 5 18.19 23.40 22.54
N ARG A 6 16.99 23.00 22.10
CA ARG A 6 16.33 23.57 20.90
C ARG A 6 15.96 25.04 21.10
N SER A 7 15.53 25.43 22.31
CA SER A 7 15.21 26.82 22.61
C SER A 7 16.47 27.70 22.70
N GLU A 8 17.56 27.17 23.26
CA GLU A 8 18.86 27.86 23.32
C GLU A 8 19.47 28.01 21.93
N ALA A 9 19.39 27.01 21.06
CA ALA A 9 19.80 27.11 19.66
C ALA A 9 18.98 28.16 18.87
N GLY A 10 17.66 28.19 19.10
CA GLY A 10 16.79 29.24 18.55
C GLY A 10 17.13 30.65 19.07
N SER A 11 17.68 30.76 20.28
CA SER A 11 18.12 32.03 20.86
C SER A 11 19.51 32.47 20.36
N LEU A 12 20.44 31.52 20.19
CA LEU A 12 21.82 31.75 19.71
C LEU A 12 21.85 32.19 18.23
N THR A 13 20.88 31.76 17.41
CA THR A 13 20.74 32.24 16.02
C THR A 13 20.25 33.69 15.89
N LYS A 14 19.79 34.32 16.99
CA LYS A 14 19.33 35.72 17.02
C LYS A 14 20.38 36.70 17.58
N SER A 15 21.42 36.24 18.26
CA SER A 15 22.47 37.09 18.82
C SER A 15 23.82 36.89 18.11
N HIS A 16 24.16 37.84 17.24
CA HIS A 16 25.52 38.28 16.88
C HIS A 16 26.64 37.21 16.77
N ALA A 17 26.73 36.53 15.63
CA ALA A 17 28.00 36.28 14.91
C ALA A 17 27.73 35.51 13.59
N PRO A 18 28.09 36.03 12.40
CA PRO A 18 27.95 35.31 11.14
C PRO A 18 28.70 33.97 11.11
N ASN A 19 29.77 33.82 11.89
CA ASN A 19 30.57 32.59 11.99
C ASN A 19 29.87 31.43 12.71
N ILE A 20 28.90 31.69 13.61
CA ILE A 20 28.17 30.62 14.32
C ILE A 20 27.03 30.07 13.45
N ARG A 21 26.41 30.94 12.63
CA ARG A 21 25.36 30.55 11.68
C ARG A 21 25.88 29.67 10.55
N SER A 22 27.08 29.94 10.03
CA SER A 22 27.71 29.08 9.02
C SER A 22 28.15 27.74 9.61
N TYR A 23 28.76 27.73 10.81
CA TYR A 23 29.11 26.47 11.51
C TYR A 23 27.88 25.59 11.81
N PHE A 24 26.75 26.19 12.19
CA PHE A 24 25.51 25.45 12.43
C PHE A 24 24.88 24.88 11.15
N ALA A 25 24.94 25.61 10.03
CA ALA A 25 24.35 25.20 8.76
C ALA A 25 25.23 24.22 7.98
N ASP A 26 26.55 24.45 7.96
CA ASP A 26 27.49 23.69 7.14
C ASP A 26 28.02 22.43 7.84
N PHE A 27 28.00 22.39 9.18
CA PHE A 27 28.59 21.28 9.95
C PHE A 27 27.57 20.51 10.81
N LEU A 28 26.68 21.22 11.53
CA LEU A 28 25.76 20.58 12.49
C LEU A 28 24.43 20.11 11.88
N LEU A 29 23.88 20.79 10.88
CA LEU A 29 22.62 20.37 10.23
C LEU A 29 22.75 19.02 9.48
N PRO A 30 23.82 18.76 8.71
CA PRO A 30 24.06 17.45 8.11
C PRO A 30 24.29 16.36 9.18
N TYR A 31 24.92 16.71 10.31
CA TYR A 31 25.19 15.78 11.43
C TYR A 31 23.92 15.45 12.25
N LEU A 32 23.01 16.42 12.39
CA LEU A 32 21.70 16.24 13.01
C LEU A 32 20.75 15.45 12.12
N ASN A 33 20.80 15.63 10.80
CA ASN A 33 20.04 14.81 9.84
C ASN A 33 20.56 13.37 9.76
N THR A 34 21.88 13.15 9.82
CA THR A 34 22.46 11.79 9.83
C THR A 34 22.19 11.02 11.12
N MET A 35 22.12 11.68 12.28
CA MET A 35 21.68 11.04 13.53
C MET A 35 20.18 10.71 13.55
N GLU A 36 19.31 11.55 12.98
CA GLU A 36 17.88 11.24 12.81
C GLU A 36 17.65 10.08 11.81
N ASP A 37 18.55 9.89 10.83
CA ASP A 37 18.45 8.82 9.84
C ASP A 37 18.98 7.46 10.31
N LEU A 38 19.82 7.39 11.34
CA LEU A 38 20.46 6.13 11.74
C LEU A 38 19.54 5.18 12.52
N GLU A 39 18.55 5.71 13.24
CA GLU A 39 17.56 4.89 13.93
C GLU A 39 16.73 4.05 12.95
N LYS A 40 16.44 4.58 11.75
CA LYS A 40 15.68 3.85 10.71
C LYS A 40 16.46 2.61 10.21
N TYR A 41 17.78 2.74 10.05
CA TYR A 41 18.66 1.64 9.63
C TYR A 41 18.89 0.61 10.75
N LEU A 42 18.82 1.02 12.02
CA LEU A 42 18.92 0.09 13.16
C LEU A 42 17.65 -0.73 13.38
N GLN A 43 16.48 -0.17 13.05
CA GLN A 43 15.20 -0.87 13.18
C GLN A 43 14.96 -1.89 12.06
N ASN A 44 15.65 -1.77 10.93
CA ASN A 44 15.57 -2.73 9.84
C ASN A 44 16.59 -3.87 10.04
N GLN A 45 16.10 -5.13 10.03
CA GLN A 45 16.92 -6.32 10.22
C GLN A 45 18.05 -6.47 9.19
N LYS A 46 17.84 -6.05 7.94
CA LYS A 46 18.85 -6.18 6.87
C LYS A 46 19.97 -5.14 7.00
N THR A 47 19.68 -3.97 7.57
CA THR A 47 20.66 -2.87 7.71
C THR A 47 21.26 -2.75 9.11
N SER A 48 20.76 -3.48 10.12
CA SER A 48 21.19 -3.29 11.51
C SER A 48 22.69 -3.50 11.73
N TYR A 49 23.28 -4.53 11.09
CA TYR A 49 24.71 -4.83 11.18
C TYR A 49 25.57 -3.73 10.53
N LEU A 50 25.11 -3.17 9.41
CA LEU A 50 25.79 -2.07 8.71
C LEU A 50 25.71 -0.77 9.54
N ALA A 51 24.56 -0.52 10.16
CA ALA A 51 24.33 0.64 11.02
C ALA A 51 25.19 0.57 12.31
N GLU A 52 25.36 -0.62 12.90
CA GLU A 52 26.30 -0.82 14.01
C GLU A 52 27.76 -0.58 13.60
N SER A 53 28.14 -1.02 12.41
CA SER A 53 29.48 -0.79 11.85
C SER A 53 29.74 0.70 11.61
N TYR A 54 28.74 1.43 11.09
CA TYR A 54 28.81 2.88 10.95
C TYR A 54 28.99 3.58 12.31
N LYS A 55 28.26 3.15 13.35
CA LYS A 55 28.42 3.69 14.72
C LYS A 55 29.80 3.45 15.32
N LYS A 56 30.49 2.37 14.93
CA LYS A 56 31.88 2.14 15.36
C LYS A 56 32.82 3.14 14.70
N LEU A 57 32.68 3.34 13.39
CA LEU A 57 33.47 4.33 12.65
C LEU A 57 33.22 5.77 13.14
N GLU A 58 32.00 6.12 13.54
CA GLU A 58 31.70 7.44 14.14
C GLU A 58 32.40 7.65 15.50
N LYS A 59 32.62 6.58 16.27
CA LYS A 59 33.40 6.65 17.51
C LYS A 59 34.90 6.76 17.24
N GLU A 60 35.39 6.05 16.23
CA GLU A 60 36.78 6.11 15.79
C GLU A 60 37.11 7.51 15.25
N GLU A 61 36.24 8.09 14.41
CA GLU A 61 36.37 9.47 13.91
C GLU A 61 36.51 10.48 15.06
N LYS A 62 35.62 10.42 16.07
CA LYS A 62 35.69 11.31 17.23
C LYS A 62 36.96 11.13 18.05
N ALA A 63 37.40 9.88 18.24
CA ALA A 63 38.64 9.61 18.95
C ALA A 63 39.86 10.19 18.20
N THR A 64 39.90 10.05 16.88
CA THR A 64 40.96 10.60 16.03
C THR A 64 40.92 12.14 16.00
N GLU A 65 39.74 12.77 15.96
CA GLU A 65 39.58 14.22 16.08
C GLU A 65 40.08 14.77 17.43
N GLU A 66 39.76 14.09 18.53
CA GLU A 66 40.23 14.44 19.88
C GLU A 66 41.76 14.30 20.01
N MET A 67 42.37 13.31 19.34
CA MET A 67 43.82 13.14 19.32
C MET A 67 44.54 14.28 18.58
N ILE A 68 43.99 14.74 17.44
CA ILE A 68 44.54 15.89 16.69
C ILE A 68 44.50 17.18 17.52
N ALA A 69 43.45 17.37 18.31
CA ALA A 69 43.32 18.53 19.19
C ALA A 69 44.34 18.55 20.35
N GLY A 70 44.91 17.39 20.70
CA GLY A 70 45.86 17.23 21.81
C GLY A 70 47.35 17.26 21.41
N ASP A 71 47.71 16.78 20.22
CA ASP A 71 49.10 16.74 19.74
C ASP A 71 49.19 16.95 18.21
N ASN A 72 49.78 18.08 17.81
CA ASN A 72 49.85 18.52 16.42
C ASN A 72 50.96 17.83 15.61
N SER A 73 51.79 16.98 16.25
CA SER A 73 52.92 16.30 15.59
C SER A 73 52.50 15.15 14.67
N LEU A 74 51.26 14.65 14.82
CA LEU A 74 50.69 13.54 14.05
C LEU A 74 49.55 13.97 13.12
N ALA A 75 49.37 15.28 12.92
CA ALA A 75 48.25 15.84 12.18
C ALA A 75 48.09 15.25 10.76
N ASP A 76 49.19 15.07 10.02
CA ASP A 76 49.13 14.55 8.65
C ASP A 76 48.65 13.07 8.60
N LEU A 77 49.10 12.23 9.53
CA LEU A 77 48.70 10.83 9.62
C LEU A 77 47.22 10.70 10.04
N ALA A 78 46.82 11.49 11.04
CA ALA A 78 45.45 11.49 11.52
C ALA A 78 44.48 12.06 10.48
N GLN A 79 44.92 13.00 9.64
CA GLN A 79 44.12 13.54 8.55
C GLN A 79 43.93 12.54 7.40
N MET A 80 44.93 11.69 7.14
CA MET A 80 44.77 10.54 6.23
C MET A 80 43.76 9.53 6.81
N GLU A 81 43.86 9.19 8.09
CA GLU A 81 42.94 8.27 8.76
C GLU A 81 41.49 8.78 8.75
N LEU A 82 41.26 10.06 9.05
CA LEU A 82 39.94 10.70 8.94
C LEU A 82 39.38 10.64 7.51
N SER A 83 40.24 10.78 6.50
CA SER A 83 39.81 10.67 5.10
C SER A 83 39.36 9.25 4.75
N GLU A 84 40.05 8.22 5.25
CA GLU A 84 39.68 6.82 5.07
C GLU A 84 38.37 6.47 5.79
N ILE A 85 38.23 6.91 7.05
CA ILE A 85 37.01 6.72 7.83
C ILE A 85 35.81 7.34 7.12
N LYS A 86 35.99 8.53 6.54
CA LYS A 86 34.92 9.20 5.78
C LYS A 86 34.48 8.41 4.54
N ILE A 87 35.44 7.87 3.76
CA ILE A 87 35.14 7.03 2.60
C ILE A 87 34.37 5.76 3.02
N GLN A 88 34.78 5.12 4.11
CA GLN A 88 34.09 3.93 4.63
C GLN A 88 32.67 4.24 5.11
N LYS A 89 32.49 5.37 5.81
CA LYS A 89 31.17 5.85 6.25
C LYS A 89 30.25 6.12 5.07
N ASP A 90 30.73 6.82 4.03
CA ASP A 90 29.93 7.11 2.83
C ASP A 90 29.55 5.82 2.08
N ALA A 91 30.47 4.85 1.98
CA ALA A 91 30.19 3.56 1.37
C ALA A 91 29.12 2.77 2.13
N LEU A 92 29.21 2.72 3.47
CA LEU A 92 28.21 2.06 4.31
C LEU A 92 26.85 2.76 4.24
N LEU A 93 26.81 4.10 4.23
CA LEU A 93 25.58 4.85 4.06
C LEU A 93 24.91 4.51 2.74
N LYS A 94 25.66 4.51 1.64
CA LYS A 94 25.14 4.18 0.31
C LYS A 94 24.59 2.75 0.25
N GLN A 95 25.30 1.78 0.84
CA GLN A 95 24.82 0.40 0.92
C GLN A 95 23.54 0.29 1.74
N MET A 96 23.44 1.00 2.87
CA MET A 96 22.23 1.02 3.68
C MET A 96 21.04 1.69 2.96
N GLU A 97 21.30 2.77 2.21
CA GLU A 97 20.29 3.42 1.35
C GLU A 97 19.84 2.50 0.22
N GLU A 98 20.76 1.83 -0.46
CA GLU A 98 20.43 0.86 -1.53
C GLU A 98 19.58 -0.29 -1.00
N ILE A 99 19.91 -0.85 0.18
CA ILE A 99 19.12 -1.89 0.83
C ILE A 99 17.74 -1.37 1.24
N LEU A 100 17.63 -0.14 1.76
CA LEU A 100 16.31 0.43 2.06
C LEU A 100 15.50 0.70 0.80
N VAL A 101 16.11 1.17 -0.28
CA VAL A 101 15.43 1.37 -1.56
C VAL A 101 15.02 0.03 -2.17
N GLU A 102 15.83 -1.02 -2.03
CA GLU A 102 15.47 -2.38 -2.42
C GLU A 102 14.35 -2.94 -1.55
N ASP A 103 14.37 -2.74 -0.23
CA ASP A 103 13.28 -3.13 0.68
C ASP A 103 11.99 -2.35 0.39
N GLU A 104 12.11 -1.05 0.13
CA GLU A 104 10.98 -0.22 -0.28
C GLU A 104 10.46 -0.70 -1.64
N LYS A 105 11.33 -1.03 -2.60
CA LYS A 105 10.93 -1.63 -3.87
C LYS A 105 10.33 -3.03 -3.71
N GLU A 106 10.86 -3.89 -2.84
CA GLU A 106 10.28 -5.20 -2.52
C GLU A 106 8.92 -5.04 -1.82
N SER A 107 8.72 -3.97 -1.04
CA SER A 107 7.45 -3.62 -0.41
C SER A 107 6.46 -2.94 -1.38
N LEU A 108 6.98 -2.29 -2.43
CA LEU A 108 6.23 -1.62 -3.49
C LEU A 108 6.00 -2.52 -4.71
N ASP A 109 6.73 -3.63 -4.81
CA ASP A 109 6.47 -4.68 -5.78
C ASP A 109 5.09 -5.23 -5.54
N GLU A 110 4.44 -5.65 -6.64
CA GLU A 110 3.01 -5.87 -6.90
C GLU A 110 2.16 -6.59 -5.82
N PHE A 111 2.78 -7.08 -4.75
CA PHE A 111 2.20 -7.90 -3.70
C PHE A 111 2.26 -7.31 -2.27
N GLY A 112 2.92 -6.17 -2.05
CA GLY A 112 3.10 -5.53 -0.72
C GLY A 112 2.02 -4.51 -0.33
N THR A 113 0.78 -4.70 -0.82
CA THR A 113 -0.29 -3.76 -0.48
C THR A 113 -0.69 -3.96 0.98
N ASN A 114 -0.56 -2.90 1.79
CA ASN A 114 -0.95 -2.89 3.21
C ASN A 114 -2.46 -2.84 3.44
N GLU A 115 -3.24 -2.91 2.36
CA GLU A 115 -4.68 -2.79 2.38
C GLU A 115 -5.28 -3.71 1.31
N VAL A 116 -6.25 -4.51 1.74
CA VAL A 116 -6.99 -5.40 0.84
C VAL A 116 -8.48 -5.30 1.10
N ILE A 117 -9.25 -5.61 0.07
CA ILE A 117 -10.67 -5.93 0.18
C ILE A 117 -10.78 -7.45 0.10
N LEU A 118 -11.23 -8.05 1.19
CA LEU A 118 -11.60 -9.46 1.26
C LEU A 118 -13.10 -9.57 0.96
N GLU A 119 -13.43 -10.19 -0.16
CA GLU A 119 -14.81 -10.48 -0.54
C GLU A 119 -15.11 -11.96 -0.34
N VAL A 120 -16.24 -12.26 0.31
CA VAL A 120 -16.74 -13.63 0.46
C VAL A 120 -18.12 -13.73 -0.16
N ARG A 121 -18.36 -14.81 -0.90
CA ARG A 121 -19.64 -15.06 -1.59
C ARG A 121 -20.04 -16.53 -1.45
N ALA A 122 -21.33 -16.76 -1.23
CA ALA A 122 -21.91 -18.09 -1.23
C ALA A 122 -21.91 -18.69 -2.64
N GLY A 123 -21.45 -19.95 -2.77
CA GLY A 123 -21.45 -20.71 -4.01
C GLY A 123 -22.60 -21.72 -4.08
N ALA A 124 -22.30 -22.92 -4.60
CA ALA A 124 -23.24 -24.02 -4.67
C ALA A 124 -23.52 -24.58 -3.27
N GLY A 125 -24.80 -24.77 -2.90
CA GLY A 125 -25.19 -25.27 -1.57
C GLY A 125 -26.32 -24.47 -0.92
N GLY A 126 -26.79 -23.41 -1.58
CA GLY A 126 -27.97 -22.65 -1.16
C GLY A 126 -27.74 -21.95 0.18
N GLU A 127 -28.68 -22.12 1.11
CA GLU A 127 -28.63 -21.52 2.44
C GLU A 127 -27.40 -21.94 3.25
N GLU A 128 -26.97 -23.21 3.14
CA GLU A 128 -25.77 -23.72 3.81
C GLU A 128 -24.49 -23.06 3.28
N ALA A 129 -24.44 -22.74 1.99
CA ALA A 129 -23.30 -22.02 1.42
C ALA A 129 -23.18 -20.60 2.00
N SER A 130 -24.31 -19.98 2.39
CA SER A 130 -24.30 -18.66 3.02
C SER A 130 -23.76 -18.71 4.44
N LEU A 131 -24.12 -19.74 5.22
CA LEU A 131 -23.55 -19.97 6.55
C LEU A 131 -22.04 -20.22 6.48
N PHE A 132 -21.60 -21.05 5.53
CA PHE A 132 -20.19 -21.33 5.34
C PHE A 132 -19.39 -20.08 4.90
N ALA A 133 -19.97 -19.23 4.05
CA ALA A 133 -19.38 -17.94 3.69
C ALA A 133 -19.18 -17.02 4.92
N GLU A 134 -20.14 -17.00 5.85
CA GLU A 134 -20.01 -16.26 7.11
C GLU A 134 -18.90 -16.83 8.00
N GLU A 135 -18.82 -18.15 8.14
CA GLU A 135 -17.77 -18.80 8.92
C GLU A 135 -16.36 -18.54 8.36
N LEU A 136 -16.21 -18.55 7.03
CA LEU A 136 -14.95 -18.19 6.38
C LEU A 136 -14.61 -16.73 6.62
N ALA A 137 -15.57 -15.81 6.45
CA ALA A 137 -15.36 -14.40 6.74
C ALA A 137 -14.89 -14.21 8.18
N HIS A 138 -15.56 -14.83 9.15
CA HIS A 138 -15.18 -14.78 10.56
C HIS A 138 -13.76 -15.32 10.81
N MET A 139 -13.39 -16.43 10.17
CA MET A 139 -12.04 -17.00 10.27
C MET A 139 -10.97 -16.00 9.85
N TYR A 140 -11.14 -15.31 8.71
CA TYR A 140 -10.15 -14.33 8.25
C TYR A 140 -10.16 -13.04 9.05
N THR A 141 -11.33 -12.57 9.50
CA THR A 141 -11.38 -11.37 10.35
C THR A 141 -10.71 -11.64 11.69
N ARG A 142 -10.90 -12.82 12.28
CA ARG A 142 -10.19 -13.24 13.51
C ARG A 142 -8.70 -13.38 13.30
N TYR A 143 -8.29 -13.98 12.18
CA TYR A 143 -6.88 -14.04 11.81
C TYR A 143 -6.26 -12.63 11.73
N ALA A 144 -6.94 -11.70 11.06
CA ALA A 144 -6.49 -10.31 10.94
C ALA A 144 -6.39 -9.61 12.31
N GLU A 145 -7.37 -9.78 13.19
CA GLU A 145 -7.32 -9.26 14.56
C GLU A 145 -6.12 -9.83 15.35
N ASN A 146 -5.85 -11.13 15.23
CA ASN A 146 -4.71 -11.79 15.89
C ASN A 146 -3.35 -11.27 15.38
N GLN A 147 -3.27 -10.87 14.10
CA GLN A 147 -2.08 -10.23 13.51
C GLN A 147 -1.95 -8.73 13.85
N GLY A 148 -2.91 -8.17 14.60
CA GLY A 148 -2.94 -6.74 14.92
C GLY A 148 -3.35 -5.85 13.73
N TRP A 149 -4.02 -6.43 12.73
CA TRP A 149 -4.55 -5.68 11.59
C TRP A 149 -5.91 -5.07 11.91
N SER A 150 -6.21 -3.95 11.27
CA SER A 150 -7.52 -3.29 11.36
C SER A 150 -8.48 -3.91 10.34
N VAL A 151 -9.67 -4.27 10.79
CA VAL A 151 -10.74 -4.80 9.94
C VAL A 151 -11.93 -3.85 9.96
N ALA A 152 -12.45 -3.48 8.79
CA ALA A 152 -13.68 -2.70 8.65
C ALA A 152 -14.64 -3.40 7.69
N LYS A 153 -15.90 -3.61 8.11
CA LYS A 153 -16.94 -4.15 7.23
C LYS A 153 -17.41 -3.06 6.26
N ILE A 154 -17.35 -3.34 4.96
CA ILE A 154 -17.75 -2.38 3.90
C ILE A 154 -19.21 -2.62 3.49
N ASN A 155 -19.55 -3.87 3.17
CA ASN A 155 -20.87 -4.25 2.69
C ASN A 155 -21.22 -5.66 3.15
N GLU A 156 -22.47 -5.90 3.48
CA GLU A 156 -23.01 -7.21 3.77
C GLU A 156 -24.39 -7.41 3.12
N SER A 157 -24.57 -8.58 2.53
CA SER A 157 -25.84 -9.08 2.02
C SER A 157 -26.14 -10.42 2.70
N LEU A 158 -27.09 -10.40 3.61
CA LEU A 158 -27.46 -11.57 4.41
C LEU A 158 -28.42 -12.52 3.66
N SER A 159 -28.36 -13.79 4.03
CA SER A 159 -29.36 -14.79 3.66
C SER A 159 -30.53 -14.79 4.67
N PRO A 160 -31.76 -15.20 4.27
CA PRO A 160 -32.93 -15.20 5.16
C PRO A 160 -32.76 -15.97 6.47
N ILE A 161 -31.90 -16.99 6.48
CA ILE A 161 -31.65 -17.84 7.64
C ILE A 161 -30.37 -17.47 8.43
N GLY A 162 -29.74 -16.33 8.11
CA GLY A 162 -28.38 -16.02 8.54
C GLY A 162 -27.33 -16.50 7.51
N GLY A 163 -26.07 -16.08 7.68
CA GLY A 163 -25.04 -16.28 6.68
C GLY A 163 -24.93 -15.14 5.66
N TYR A 164 -23.77 -15.03 5.03
CA TYR A 164 -23.50 -14.08 3.96
C TYR A 164 -23.79 -14.70 2.59
N LYS A 165 -24.70 -14.08 1.82
CA LYS A 165 -24.73 -14.30 0.37
C LYS A 165 -23.51 -13.67 -0.27
N GLU A 166 -23.23 -12.44 0.12
CA GLU A 166 -22.06 -11.65 -0.28
C GLU A 166 -21.66 -10.75 0.89
N ALA A 167 -20.38 -10.64 1.19
CA ALA A 167 -19.85 -9.69 2.15
C ALA A 167 -18.46 -9.21 1.73
N SER A 168 -18.11 -7.99 2.11
CA SER A 168 -16.80 -7.40 1.82
C SER A 168 -16.24 -6.70 3.05
N PHE A 169 -14.95 -6.93 3.29
CA PHE A 169 -14.21 -6.42 4.43
C PHE A 169 -12.94 -5.74 3.96
N GLU A 170 -12.69 -4.56 4.48
CA GLU A 170 -11.43 -3.86 4.35
C GLU A 170 -10.48 -4.36 5.45
N ILE A 171 -9.29 -4.80 5.07
CA ILE A 171 -8.26 -5.24 6.02
C ILE A 171 -7.01 -4.39 5.78
N ARG A 172 -6.57 -3.68 6.82
CA ARG A 172 -5.39 -2.82 6.80
C ARG A 172 -4.35 -3.30 7.80
N GLY A 173 -3.13 -3.47 7.31
CA GLY A 173 -2.03 -4.00 8.09
C GLY A 173 -0.78 -4.18 7.25
N ARG A 174 0.34 -4.46 7.89
CA ARG A 174 1.59 -4.74 7.17
C ARG A 174 1.48 -6.07 6.42
N ASP A 175 1.87 -6.08 5.15
CA ASP A 175 1.99 -7.30 4.31
C ASP A 175 0.68 -8.12 4.18
N VAL A 176 -0.48 -7.49 4.37
CA VAL A 176 -1.79 -8.18 4.36
C VAL A 176 -2.03 -8.95 3.06
N TYR A 177 -1.80 -8.30 1.92
CA TYR A 177 -2.01 -8.96 0.62
C TYR A 177 -1.04 -10.11 0.42
N LYS A 178 0.23 -9.98 0.83
CA LYS A 178 1.23 -11.03 0.74
C LYS A 178 0.80 -12.30 1.48
N ASN A 179 0.22 -12.15 2.67
CA ASN A 179 -0.22 -13.27 3.49
C ASN A 179 -1.52 -13.90 2.98
N LEU A 180 -2.47 -13.09 2.49
CA LEU A 180 -3.80 -13.57 2.11
C LEU A 180 -3.97 -13.87 0.61
N ARG A 181 -3.01 -13.52 -0.26
CA ARG A 181 -3.13 -13.69 -1.73
C ARG A 181 -3.52 -15.11 -2.16
N PHE A 182 -3.03 -16.11 -1.43
CA PHE A 182 -3.25 -17.53 -1.72
C PHE A 182 -4.62 -18.05 -1.27
N GLU A 183 -5.40 -17.23 -0.58
CA GLU A 183 -6.74 -17.58 -0.12
C GLU A 183 -7.81 -17.28 -1.17
N THR A 184 -7.41 -16.65 -2.26
CA THR A 184 -8.29 -16.43 -3.41
C THR A 184 -8.67 -17.75 -4.08
N GLY A 185 -9.97 -18.03 -4.18
CA GLY A 185 -10.51 -19.18 -4.89
C GLY A 185 -11.76 -19.79 -4.23
N VAL A 186 -12.09 -21.02 -4.64
CA VAL A 186 -13.27 -21.75 -4.15
C VAL A 186 -12.92 -22.63 -2.95
N HIS A 187 -13.60 -22.39 -1.82
CA HIS A 187 -13.54 -23.19 -0.62
C HIS A 187 -14.74 -24.12 -0.58
N ARG A 188 -14.52 -25.39 -0.24
CA ARG A 188 -15.57 -26.42 -0.19
C ARG A 188 -15.73 -26.95 1.22
N VAL A 189 -16.95 -27.02 1.74
CA VAL A 189 -17.26 -27.66 3.02
C VAL A 189 -18.06 -28.94 2.82
N GLN A 190 -17.75 -29.95 3.65
CA GLN A 190 -18.49 -31.19 3.75
C GLN A 190 -18.88 -31.43 5.20
N ARG A 191 -20.17 -31.28 5.50
CA ARG A 191 -20.74 -31.47 6.84
C ARG A 191 -22.22 -31.80 6.76
N VAL A 192 -22.80 -32.14 7.91
CA VAL A 192 -24.26 -32.16 8.08
C VAL A 192 -24.70 -30.71 8.34
N PRO A 193 -25.45 -30.08 7.43
CA PRO A 193 -25.90 -28.69 7.60
C PRO A 193 -26.77 -28.53 8.84
N ALA A 194 -26.74 -27.35 9.46
CA ALA A 194 -27.69 -27.00 10.52
C ALA A 194 -29.15 -27.00 10.01
N THR A 195 -29.34 -26.80 8.70
CA THR A 195 -30.65 -26.78 8.03
C THR A 195 -31.19 -28.18 7.68
N GLU A 196 -30.40 -29.24 7.85
CA GLU A 196 -30.74 -30.60 7.44
C GLU A 196 -31.37 -31.42 8.58
N LYS A 197 -32.50 -32.08 8.31
CA LYS A 197 -33.26 -32.85 9.32
C LYS A 197 -32.87 -34.32 9.39
N ILE A 198 -32.32 -34.88 8.31
CA ILE A 198 -32.09 -36.33 8.15
C ILE A 198 -30.63 -36.72 8.49
N GLY A 199 -29.77 -35.74 8.78
CA GLY A 199 -28.36 -35.99 9.14
C GLY A 199 -27.48 -36.36 7.95
N ARG A 200 -27.89 -36.02 6.71
CA ARG A 200 -27.10 -36.31 5.51
C ARG A 200 -25.97 -35.30 5.35
N VAL A 201 -24.82 -35.78 4.88
CA VAL A 201 -23.67 -34.93 4.57
C VAL A 201 -23.92 -34.21 3.26
N HIS A 202 -23.91 -32.89 3.30
CA HIS A 202 -23.98 -32.05 2.11
C HIS A 202 -22.61 -31.52 1.75
N THR A 203 -22.46 -31.16 0.48
CA THR A 203 -21.26 -30.49 -0.04
C THR A 203 -21.66 -29.12 -0.55
N SER A 204 -21.11 -28.09 0.09
CA SER A 204 -21.35 -26.69 -0.22
C SER A 204 -20.04 -25.99 -0.57
N THR A 205 -20.11 -24.88 -1.31
CA THR A 205 -18.97 -24.06 -1.68
C THR A 205 -19.20 -22.59 -1.32
N ALA A 206 -18.10 -21.89 -1.08
CA ALA A 206 -18.04 -20.44 -0.96
C ALA A 206 -16.77 -19.96 -1.66
N THR A 207 -16.78 -18.74 -2.18
CA THR A 207 -15.63 -18.15 -2.87
C THR A 207 -15.06 -17.00 -2.08
N ILE A 208 -13.73 -16.89 -2.12
CA ILE A 208 -13.00 -15.78 -1.53
C ILE A 208 -12.23 -15.07 -2.63
N ALA A 209 -12.30 -13.76 -2.65
CA ALA A 209 -11.45 -12.92 -3.48
C ALA A 209 -10.70 -11.94 -2.58
N VAL A 210 -9.38 -11.89 -2.72
CA VAL A 210 -8.52 -10.94 -2.00
C VAL A 210 -8.01 -9.94 -3.01
N LEU A 211 -8.48 -8.70 -2.91
CA LEU A 211 -8.19 -7.64 -3.87
C LEU A 211 -7.30 -6.58 -3.23
N PRO A 212 -6.11 -6.29 -3.78
CA PRO A 212 -5.24 -5.25 -3.24
C PRO A 212 -5.83 -3.86 -3.53
N VAL A 213 -5.89 -3.01 -2.50
CA VAL A 213 -6.32 -1.61 -2.65
C VAL A 213 -5.14 -0.75 -3.11
N ARG A 214 -5.16 -0.35 -4.38
CA ARG A 214 -4.14 0.56 -4.91
C ARG A 214 -4.54 2.00 -4.62
N LYS A 215 -3.59 2.83 -4.15
CA LYS A 215 -3.84 4.26 -3.93
C LYS A 215 -4.17 4.92 -5.27
N LYS A 216 -5.26 5.70 -5.30
CA LYS A 216 -5.61 6.54 -6.46
C LYS A 216 -4.42 7.47 -6.75
N THR A 217 -3.84 7.33 -7.94
CA THR A 217 -2.76 8.22 -8.38
C THR A 217 -3.40 9.50 -8.93
N ASN A 218 -3.08 10.64 -8.32
CA ASN A 218 -3.51 11.94 -8.82
C ASN A 218 -3.03 12.12 -10.25
N ILE A 219 -3.95 12.42 -11.17
CA ILE A 219 -3.62 12.67 -12.57
C ILE A 219 -3.01 14.07 -12.66
N VAL A 220 -1.68 14.15 -12.72
CA VAL A 220 -0.98 15.40 -13.03
C VAL A 220 -0.92 15.53 -14.56
N ILE A 221 -1.66 16.49 -15.12
CA ILE A 221 -1.65 16.73 -16.56
C ILE A 221 -0.43 17.59 -16.91
N ASN A 222 0.40 17.12 -17.82
CA ASN A 222 1.49 17.91 -18.37
C ASN A 222 0.93 18.98 -19.32
N PRO A 223 1.27 20.28 -19.14
CA PRO A 223 0.84 21.33 -20.06
C PRO A 223 1.19 21.09 -21.54
N ALA A 224 2.24 20.32 -21.83
CA ALA A 224 2.64 20.01 -23.21
C ALA A 224 1.66 19.08 -23.95
N ASP A 225 0.88 18.28 -23.21
CA ASP A 225 -0.07 17.31 -23.76
C ASP A 225 -1.44 17.92 -24.06
N ILE A 226 -1.59 19.22 -23.77
CA ILE A 226 -2.82 19.96 -23.91
C ILE A 226 -2.72 20.93 -25.08
N GLU A 227 -3.70 20.87 -25.98
CA GLU A 227 -3.90 21.87 -27.03
C GLU A 227 -5.10 22.74 -26.68
N ILE A 228 -4.91 24.07 -26.76
CA ILE A 228 -5.93 25.04 -26.39
C ILE A 228 -6.32 25.82 -27.65
N GLU A 229 -7.56 25.66 -28.06
CA GLU A 229 -8.17 26.42 -29.15
C GLU A 229 -9.12 27.48 -28.57
N THR A 230 -9.02 28.71 -29.07
CA THR A 230 -9.91 29.81 -28.69
C THR A 230 -10.85 30.11 -29.84
N SER A 231 -12.11 30.40 -29.53
CA SER A 231 -13.12 30.73 -30.54
C SER A 231 -14.11 31.76 -30.00
N ARG A 232 -14.96 32.29 -30.87
CA ARG A 232 -16.08 33.14 -30.47
C ARG A 232 -17.18 32.27 -29.86
N SER A 233 -17.74 32.72 -28.74
CA SER A 233 -18.87 32.03 -28.11
C SER A 233 -20.10 32.14 -29.00
N GLY A 234 -20.83 31.03 -29.18
CA GLY A 234 -22.12 31.04 -29.88
C GLY A 234 -23.29 31.31 -28.93
N GLY A 235 -24.29 32.08 -29.35
CA GLY A 235 -25.51 32.32 -28.58
C GLY A 235 -26.13 33.71 -28.77
N ALA A 236 -27.29 33.95 -28.15
CA ALA A 236 -27.99 35.25 -28.14
C ALA A 236 -27.23 36.27 -27.27
N GLY A 237 -26.10 36.76 -27.77
CA GLY A 237 -25.24 37.71 -27.08
C GLY A 237 -25.15 39.06 -27.79
N GLY A 238 -24.95 40.14 -27.02
CA GLY A 238 -24.74 41.49 -27.56
C GLY A 238 -23.42 41.65 -28.33
N GLN A 239 -23.08 42.87 -28.77
CA GLN A 239 -21.92 43.15 -29.63
C GLN A 239 -20.58 42.56 -29.15
N ASN A 240 -20.40 42.38 -27.84
CA ASN A 240 -19.19 41.82 -27.24
C ASN A 240 -18.96 40.34 -27.62
N VAL A 241 -20.03 39.55 -27.71
CA VAL A 241 -19.97 38.12 -28.07
C VAL A 241 -19.52 37.90 -29.52
N ASN A 242 -19.84 38.86 -30.40
CA ASN A 242 -19.46 38.79 -31.82
C ASN A 242 -18.01 39.25 -32.08
N LYS A 243 -17.39 39.97 -31.13
CA LYS A 243 -16.06 40.58 -31.29
C LYS A 243 -14.95 39.87 -30.51
N VAL A 244 -15.25 39.27 -29.36
CA VAL A 244 -14.23 38.71 -28.45
C VAL A 244 -14.24 37.18 -28.43
N GLU A 245 -13.07 36.57 -28.51
CA GLU A 245 -12.87 35.12 -28.45
C GLU A 245 -12.86 34.61 -27.01
N THR A 246 -14.06 34.53 -26.43
CA THR A 246 -14.23 34.08 -25.04
C THR A 246 -14.34 32.56 -24.88
N ALA A 247 -14.67 31.81 -25.93
CA ALA A 247 -14.84 30.36 -25.85
C ALA A 247 -13.48 29.66 -25.88
N VAL A 248 -13.30 28.66 -25.00
CA VAL A 248 -12.06 27.87 -24.92
C VAL A 248 -12.40 26.40 -25.13
N ARG A 249 -11.68 25.75 -26.04
CA ARG A 249 -11.68 24.31 -26.22
C ARG A 249 -10.30 23.77 -25.88
N ILE A 250 -10.26 22.72 -25.08
CA ILE A 250 -9.06 22.08 -24.60
C ILE A 250 -9.09 20.64 -25.09
N ILE A 251 -8.02 20.20 -25.75
CA ILE A 251 -7.86 18.84 -26.28
C ILE A 251 -6.66 18.21 -25.57
N HIS A 252 -6.87 17.04 -24.96
CA HIS A 252 -5.78 16.26 -24.39
C HIS A 252 -5.31 15.23 -25.42
N LYS A 253 -4.14 15.46 -26.02
CA LYS A 253 -3.64 14.65 -27.15
C LYS A 253 -3.50 13.16 -26.81
N PRO A 254 -2.96 12.76 -25.64
CA PRO A 254 -2.80 11.34 -25.31
C PRO A 254 -4.11 10.58 -25.16
N SER A 255 -5.16 11.22 -24.61
CA SER A 255 -6.44 10.54 -24.36
C SER A 255 -7.47 10.73 -25.49
N GLY A 256 -7.24 11.71 -26.37
CA GLY A 256 -8.17 12.12 -27.43
C GLY A 256 -9.42 12.84 -26.91
N ILE A 257 -9.49 13.19 -25.62
CA ILE A 257 -10.66 13.84 -25.02
C ILE A 257 -10.59 15.34 -25.30
N ASP A 258 -11.67 15.89 -25.85
CA ASP A 258 -11.87 17.32 -25.97
C ASP A 258 -12.98 17.84 -25.03
N VAL A 259 -12.78 19.06 -24.56
CA VAL A 259 -13.68 19.77 -23.67
C VAL A 259 -13.81 21.21 -24.12
N ARG A 260 -15.05 21.67 -24.28
CA ARG A 260 -15.35 23.06 -24.64
C ARG A 260 -16.10 23.76 -23.51
N SER A 261 -15.67 24.96 -23.16
CA SER A 261 -16.33 25.81 -22.16
C SER A 261 -16.64 27.19 -22.73
N THR A 262 -17.90 27.62 -22.56
CA THR A 262 -18.43 28.91 -23.05
C THR A 262 -19.22 29.68 -21.99
N SER A 263 -19.30 29.15 -20.76
CA SER A 263 -20.25 29.59 -19.74
C SER A 263 -19.93 30.97 -19.14
N GLN A 264 -18.66 31.38 -19.17
CA GLN A 264 -18.19 32.62 -18.57
C GLN A 264 -17.92 33.70 -19.62
N ARG A 265 -17.99 34.97 -19.21
CA ARG A 265 -17.66 36.13 -20.07
C ARG A 265 -16.16 36.35 -20.25
N SER A 266 -15.32 35.67 -19.47
CA SER A 266 -13.86 35.79 -19.51
C SER A 266 -13.23 34.50 -20.03
N GLN A 267 -12.26 34.66 -20.94
CA GLN A 267 -11.49 33.57 -21.53
C GLN A 267 -10.74 32.76 -20.46
N LEU A 268 -10.13 33.43 -19.47
CA LEU A 268 -9.38 32.78 -18.39
C LEU A 268 -10.29 31.86 -17.56
N LYS A 269 -11.47 32.37 -17.18
CA LYS A 269 -12.45 31.58 -16.42
C LYS A 269 -12.99 30.40 -17.22
N ASN A 270 -13.16 30.56 -18.54
CA ASN A 270 -13.55 29.44 -19.40
C ASN A 270 -12.43 28.40 -19.53
N LYS A 271 -11.16 28.83 -19.57
CA LYS A 271 -10.00 27.93 -19.55
C LYS A 271 -9.90 27.13 -18.25
N GLU A 272 -10.04 27.78 -17.09
CA GLU A 272 -10.04 27.11 -15.79
C GLU A 272 -11.18 26.08 -15.68
N MET A 273 -12.38 26.44 -16.14
CA MET A 273 -13.52 25.53 -16.15
C MET A 273 -13.34 24.37 -17.15
N ALA A 274 -12.78 24.63 -18.33
CA ALA A 274 -12.48 23.56 -19.29
C ALA A 274 -11.40 22.61 -18.75
N MET A 275 -10.41 23.13 -18.01
CA MET A 275 -9.40 22.31 -17.34
C MET A 275 -10.00 21.44 -16.23
N SER A 276 -10.89 21.99 -15.38
CA SER A 276 -11.53 21.21 -14.32
C SER A 276 -12.42 20.09 -14.89
N ILE A 277 -13.16 20.36 -15.96
CA ILE A 277 -13.96 19.36 -16.66
C ILE A 277 -13.06 18.32 -17.34
N LEU A 278 -11.93 18.72 -17.92
CA LEU A 278 -10.97 17.80 -18.53
C LEU A 278 -10.38 16.84 -17.47
N ILE A 279 -9.97 17.37 -16.32
CA ILE A 279 -9.48 16.56 -15.18
C ILE A 279 -10.56 15.56 -14.76
N ALA A 280 -11.80 16.01 -14.52
CA ALA A 280 -12.89 15.14 -14.12
C ALA A 280 -13.19 14.03 -15.16
N LYS A 281 -13.14 14.35 -16.46
CA LYS A 281 -13.30 13.34 -17.53
C LYS A 281 -12.15 12.34 -17.58
N LEU A 282 -10.91 12.78 -17.37
CA LEU A 282 -9.74 11.91 -17.33
C LEU A 282 -9.78 10.99 -16.11
N GLU A 283 -10.19 11.51 -14.95
CA GLU A 283 -10.40 10.74 -13.73
C GLU A 283 -11.48 9.69 -13.92
N ALA A 284 -12.64 10.07 -14.48
CA ALA A 284 -13.73 9.14 -14.75
C ALA A 284 -13.32 8.02 -15.72
N LYS A 285 -12.60 8.36 -16.81
CA LYS A 285 -12.09 7.36 -17.77
C LYS A 285 -11.12 6.39 -17.11
N LYS A 286 -10.20 6.90 -16.29
CA LYS A 286 -9.24 6.06 -15.57
C LYS A 286 -9.92 5.17 -14.54
N GLU A 287 -10.92 5.69 -13.82
CA GLU A 287 -11.73 4.92 -12.87
C GLU A 287 -12.54 3.83 -13.59
N GLU A 288 -13.09 4.11 -14.77
CA GLU A 288 -13.75 3.11 -15.61
C GLU A 288 -12.77 2.02 -16.07
N GLU A 289 -11.59 2.40 -16.58
CA GLU A 289 -10.54 1.46 -16.98
C GLU A 289 -10.08 0.59 -15.80
N GLU A 290 -9.82 1.20 -14.63
CA GLU A 290 -9.45 0.48 -13.41
C GLU A 290 -10.58 -0.46 -12.96
N SER A 291 -11.83 0.01 -12.89
CA SER A 291 -12.99 -0.81 -12.50
C SER A 291 -13.21 -2.01 -13.44
N SER A 292 -12.95 -1.83 -14.73
CA SER A 292 -13.07 -2.90 -15.72
C SER A 292 -11.98 -3.96 -15.54
N LYS A 293 -10.74 -3.54 -15.25
CA LYS A 293 -9.63 -4.44 -14.87
C LYS A 293 -9.95 -5.18 -13.58
N TYR A 294 -10.38 -4.48 -12.54
CA TYR A 294 -10.79 -5.09 -11.27
C TYR A 294 -11.93 -6.10 -11.46
N SER A 295 -12.91 -5.79 -12.31
CA SER A 295 -14.02 -6.70 -12.61
C SER A 295 -13.55 -7.95 -13.37
N ALA A 296 -12.59 -7.81 -14.28
CA ALA A 296 -11.98 -8.92 -15.01
C ALA A 296 -11.13 -9.80 -14.08
N ASP A 297 -10.26 -9.19 -13.28
CA ASP A 297 -9.42 -9.86 -12.29
C ASP A 297 -10.28 -10.61 -11.28
N ARG A 298 -11.29 -9.95 -10.72
CA ARG A 298 -12.29 -10.57 -9.82
C ARG A 298 -12.97 -11.77 -10.47
N LYS A 299 -13.44 -11.65 -11.72
CA LYS A 299 -14.07 -12.77 -12.43
C LYS A 299 -13.11 -13.95 -12.63
N SER A 300 -11.84 -13.66 -12.93
CA SER A 300 -10.81 -14.69 -13.07
C SER A 300 -10.51 -15.40 -11.75
N GLN A 301 -10.57 -14.67 -10.63
CA GLN A 301 -10.28 -15.17 -9.29
C GLN A 301 -11.43 -16.00 -8.70
N ILE A 302 -12.68 -15.56 -8.89
CA ILE A 302 -13.87 -16.21 -8.33
C ILE A 302 -14.26 -17.48 -9.11
N GLY A 303 -13.92 -17.54 -10.40
CA GLY A 303 -14.30 -18.67 -11.26
C GLY A 303 -15.82 -18.82 -11.37
N THR A 304 -16.29 -20.07 -11.46
CA THR A 304 -17.72 -20.41 -11.54
C THR A 304 -18.35 -20.70 -10.18
N ALA A 305 -17.56 -20.70 -9.10
CA ALA A 305 -17.95 -21.13 -7.75
C ALA A 305 -18.46 -22.59 -7.68
N ASP A 306 -18.20 -23.40 -8.71
CA ASP A 306 -18.64 -24.79 -8.78
C ASP A 306 -17.79 -25.71 -7.87
N ARG A 307 -18.35 -26.88 -7.54
CA ARG A 307 -17.74 -27.90 -6.66
C ARG A 307 -16.43 -28.47 -7.21
N SER A 308 -16.19 -28.31 -8.51
CA SER A 308 -15.02 -28.81 -9.22
C SER A 308 -13.76 -27.94 -9.00
N GLU A 309 -13.91 -26.62 -8.96
CA GLU A 309 -12.85 -25.59 -8.93
C GLU A 309 -12.24 -25.32 -7.53
N LYS A 310 -12.45 -26.22 -6.57
CA LYS A 310 -12.01 -26.08 -5.18
C LYS A 310 -10.48 -25.96 -5.03
N ILE A 311 -10.02 -24.97 -4.28
CA ILE A 311 -8.64 -24.88 -3.78
C ILE A 311 -8.49 -25.63 -2.46
N ARG A 312 -9.52 -25.60 -1.60
CA ARG A 312 -9.49 -26.22 -0.27
C ARG A 312 -10.78 -26.95 0.06
N THR A 313 -10.68 -28.05 0.78
CA THR A 313 -11.84 -28.78 1.32
C THR A 313 -11.77 -28.88 2.84
N TYR A 314 -12.84 -28.48 3.50
CA TYR A 314 -13.08 -28.56 4.93
C TYR A 314 -14.02 -29.73 5.19
N ASN A 315 -13.50 -30.84 5.69
CA ASN A 315 -14.28 -32.02 6.02
C ASN A 315 -14.49 -32.07 7.54
N ILE A 316 -15.66 -31.62 7.98
CA ILE A 316 -15.95 -31.42 9.41
C ILE A 316 -16.03 -32.76 10.15
N LEU A 317 -16.62 -33.79 9.54
CA LEU A 317 -16.78 -35.10 10.17
C LEU A 317 -15.46 -35.84 10.39
N GLN A 318 -14.45 -35.55 9.56
CA GLN A 318 -13.12 -36.14 9.64
C GLN A 318 -12.09 -35.23 10.32
N ASP A 319 -12.54 -34.07 10.83
CA ASP A 319 -11.68 -33.01 11.37
C ASP A 319 -10.44 -32.76 10.49
N ARG A 320 -10.68 -32.55 9.19
CA ARG A 320 -9.60 -32.43 8.20
C ARG A 320 -9.83 -31.31 7.20
N ILE A 321 -8.82 -30.46 7.04
CA ILE A 321 -8.72 -29.47 5.98
C ILE A 321 -7.67 -29.93 5.00
N THR A 322 -7.98 -29.99 3.71
CA THR A 322 -7.03 -30.36 2.66
C THR A 322 -6.95 -29.26 1.62
N ASP A 323 -5.75 -28.74 1.37
CA ASP A 323 -5.48 -27.85 0.25
C ASP A 323 -5.06 -28.70 -0.97
N HIS A 324 -5.78 -28.60 -2.07
CA HIS A 324 -5.59 -29.45 -3.25
C HIS A 324 -4.40 -29.01 -4.10
N ARG A 325 -3.91 -27.79 -3.92
CA ARG A 325 -2.79 -27.24 -4.69
C ARG A 325 -1.48 -27.86 -4.24
N ILE A 326 -1.26 -27.89 -2.92
CA ILE A 326 -0.06 -28.48 -2.30
C ILE A 326 -0.29 -29.91 -1.79
N LYS A 327 -1.53 -30.41 -1.84
CA LYS A 327 -1.95 -31.76 -1.40
C LYS A 327 -1.61 -32.07 0.06
N GLN A 328 -1.49 -31.03 0.89
CA GLN A 328 -1.28 -31.15 2.33
C GLN A 328 -2.60 -31.09 3.08
N SER A 329 -2.62 -31.68 4.28
CA SER A 329 -3.80 -31.70 5.15
C SER A 329 -3.45 -31.29 6.57
N TRP A 330 -4.40 -30.60 7.21
CA TRP A 330 -4.34 -30.14 8.59
C TRP A 330 -5.56 -30.65 9.35
N HIS A 331 -5.42 -30.71 10.67
CA HIS A 331 -6.45 -31.16 11.62
C HIS A 331 -6.76 -30.03 12.61
N ASN A 332 -7.74 -30.24 13.49
CA ASN A 332 -8.23 -29.26 14.44
C ASN A 332 -8.91 -28.06 13.74
N ILE A 333 -9.96 -28.38 12.98
CA ILE A 333 -10.73 -27.40 12.20
C ILE A 333 -11.26 -26.28 13.08
N GLU A 334 -11.76 -26.60 14.28
CA GLU A 334 -12.33 -25.61 15.19
C GLU A 334 -11.33 -24.48 15.48
N LYS A 335 -10.09 -24.83 15.85
CA LYS A 335 -9.03 -23.84 16.08
C LYS A 335 -8.68 -23.05 14.82
N ILE A 336 -8.67 -23.70 13.66
CA ILE A 336 -8.34 -23.03 12.38
C ILE A 336 -9.45 -22.02 12.03
N MET A 337 -10.72 -22.40 12.17
CA MET A 337 -11.88 -21.56 11.90
C MET A 337 -12.02 -20.39 12.89
N GLU A 338 -11.42 -20.48 14.09
CA GLU A 338 -11.29 -19.35 15.03
C GLU A 338 -10.11 -18.40 14.72
N GLY A 339 -9.50 -18.52 13.54
CA GLY A 339 -8.41 -17.64 13.09
C GLY A 339 -7.01 -18.22 13.29
N GLY A 340 -6.89 -19.49 13.68
CA GLY A 340 -5.62 -20.23 13.77
C GLY A 340 -5.09 -20.74 12.42
N ILE A 341 -5.29 -20.01 11.33
CA ILE A 341 -4.97 -20.44 9.95
C ILE A 341 -3.49 -20.27 9.58
N GLU A 342 -2.67 -19.63 10.42
CA GLU A 342 -1.24 -19.38 10.19
C GLU A 342 -0.47 -20.58 9.61
N PRO A 343 -0.60 -21.83 10.13
CA PRO A 343 0.15 -22.96 9.60
C PRO A 343 -0.17 -23.31 8.14
N ILE A 344 -1.39 -22.98 7.69
CA ILE A 344 -1.80 -23.16 6.29
C ILE A 344 -1.18 -22.05 5.43
N LEU A 345 -1.23 -20.80 5.90
CA LEU A 345 -0.67 -19.66 5.17
C LEU A 345 0.84 -19.78 5.00
N GLU A 346 1.57 -20.16 6.04
CA GLU A 346 3.01 -20.44 5.99
C GLU A 346 3.34 -21.55 5.00
N ALA A 347 2.58 -22.65 5.03
CA ALA A 347 2.77 -23.75 4.08
C ALA A 347 2.53 -23.31 2.63
N MET A 348 1.55 -22.45 2.38
CA MET A 348 1.29 -21.88 1.06
C MET A 348 2.43 -20.96 0.61
N ALA A 349 2.90 -20.07 1.49
CA ALA A 349 4.00 -19.15 1.21
C ALA A 349 5.34 -19.85 0.96
N ASN A 350 5.57 -21.04 1.52
CA ASN A 350 6.79 -21.81 1.29
C ASN A 350 6.77 -22.61 -0.02
N ASN A 351 5.59 -22.89 -0.58
CA ASN A 351 5.43 -23.70 -1.79
C ASN A 351 5.21 -22.87 -3.07
N PHE A 352 4.98 -21.56 -2.92
CA PHE A 352 4.73 -20.60 -4.01
C PHE A 352 5.49 -19.30 -3.78
#